data_AF-A0A4V6PUJ6-F1
#
_entry.id   AF-A0A4V6PUJ6-F1
#
_cell.length_a   1.000
_cell.length_b   1.000
_cell.length_c   1.000
_cell.angle_alpha   90.00
_cell.angle_beta   90.00
_cell.angle_gamma   90.00
#
_symmetry.space_group_name_H-M   'P 1'
#
loop_
_entity.id
_entity.type
_entity.pdbx_description
1 polymer ?
#
loop_
_entity_poly.entity_id
_entity_poly.type
_entity_poly.pdbx_seq_one_letter_code
_entity_poly.pdbx_strand_id
1 'polypeptide(L)'
;MTSTRIARTLLPALVVVAGTLLLGAPTAAAESVWSYTCTTVEPNFPDIVGTGCTAGEDAPTEGPIDGEFVVTRPDDGARWICSSGMVAGDIVEGVECDRRR
;
A
#
# COMPACT_ATOMS: atom_id res chain seq x y z
N MET A 1 -3.70 54.21 -53.98
CA MET A 1 -4.38 53.15 -54.76
C MET A 1 -5.20 52.30 -53.83
N THR A 2 -6.49 52.21 -54.14
CA THR A 2 -7.55 51.39 -53.54
C THR A 2 -7.20 49.90 -53.55
N SER A 3 -7.44 49.17 -52.46
CA SER A 3 -8.21 47.91 -52.53
C SER A 3 -8.48 47.32 -51.14
N THR A 4 -9.70 47.57 -50.68
CA THR A 4 -10.43 46.92 -49.59
C THR A 4 -10.59 45.41 -49.84
N ARG A 5 -10.36 44.56 -48.83
CA ARG A 5 -11.19 43.37 -48.56
C ARG A 5 -11.28 43.14 -47.06
N ILE A 6 -12.40 43.58 -46.50
CA ILE A 6 -12.91 43.18 -45.18
C ILE A 6 -13.94 42.08 -45.40
N ALA A 7 -14.08 41.25 -44.37
CA ALA A 7 -15.11 40.24 -44.11
C ALA A 7 -14.62 38.82 -44.44
N ARG A 8 -14.68 37.86 -43.52
CA ARG A 8 -15.86 37.57 -42.69
C ARG A 8 -15.49 36.53 -41.61
N THR A 9 -16.00 36.76 -40.39
CA THR A 9 -16.53 35.74 -39.43
C THR A 9 -15.54 34.71 -38.85
N LEU A 10 -15.47 34.38 -37.55
CA LEU A 10 -16.39 34.50 -36.41
C LEU A 10 -15.55 34.33 -35.12
N LEU A 11 -15.79 35.20 -34.14
CA LEU A 11 -15.43 34.98 -32.73
C LEU A 11 -16.20 33.77 -32.16
N PRO A 12 -15.68 33.06 -31.15
CA PRO A 12 -15.94 33.51 -29.79
C PRO A 12 -14.71 33.53 -28.90
N ALA A 13 -14.53 34.67 -28.24
CA ALA A 13 -13.79 34.77 -27.00
C ALA A 13 -14.50 33.91 -25.94
N LEU A 14 -13.87 32.83 -25.50
CA LEU A 14 -14.25 32.13 -24.29
C LEU A 14 -13.27 32.50 -23.19
N VAL A 15 -13.64 33.53 -22.44
CA VAL A 15 -13.12 33.80 -21.11
C VAL A 15 -13.96 33.01 -20.13
N VAL A 16 -13.39 32.01 -19.45
CA VAL A 16 -14.02 31.44 -18.24
C VAL A 16 -12.95 31.20 -17.18
N VAL A 17 -12.84 32.21 -16.31
CA VAL A 17 -12.89 32.15 -14.84
C VAL A 17 -11.92 31.19 -14.12
N ALA A 18 -10.96 31.79 -13.43
CA ALA A 18 -10.14 31.18 -12.40
C ALA A 18 -11.01 30.73 -11.22
N GLY A 19 -11.19 29.42 -11.07
CA GLY A 19 -11.67 28.77 -9.86
C GLY A 19 -10.57 27.88 -9.30
N THR A 20 -9.77 28.38 -8.37
CA THR A 20 -8.84 27.55 -7.59
C THR A 20 -9.63 26.75 -6.57
N LEU A 21 -10.24 25.65 -7.01
CA LEU A 21 -10.62 24.55 -6.14
C LEU A 21 -9.34 23.80 -5.76
N LEU A 22 -8.65 24.25 -4.72
CA LEU A 22 -7.72 23.39 -3.97
C LEU A 22 -8.56 22.40 -3.16
N LEU A 23 -9.19 21.48 -3.87
CA LEU A 23 -9.61 20.19 -3.31
C LEU A 23 -8.31 19.50 -2.92
N GLY A 24 -7.95 19.58 -1.64
CA GLY A 24 -6.91 18.74 -1.06
C GLY A 24 -7.19 17.31 -1.47
N ALA A 25 -6.25 16.70 -2.18
CA ALA A 25 -6.31 15.31 -2.57
C ALA A 25 -6.71 14.48 -1.34
N PRO A 26 -7.55 13.44 -1.47
CA PRO A 26 -7.74 12.52 -0.38
C PRO A 26 -6.34 11.99 -0.03
N THR A 27 -5.83 12.37 1.14
CA THR A 27 -4.70 11.69 1.75
C THR A 27 -5.20 10.27 1.93
N ALA A 28 -4.84 9.38 1.01
CA ALA A 28 -5.05 7.96 1.20
C ALA A 28 -4.33 7.64 2.51
N ALA A 29 -5.10 7.46 3.58
CA ALA A 29 -4.60 6.85 4.79
C ALA A 29 -4.12 5.48 4.33
N ALA A 30 -2.80 5.32 4.18
CA ALA A 30 -2.23 4.00 4.00
C ALA A 30 -2.57 3.26 5.28
N GLU A 31 -3.57 2.38 5.21
CA GLU A 31 -3.90 1.48 6.32
C GLU A 31 -2.60 0.79 6.70
N SER A 32 -2.15 0.99 7.94
CA SER A 32 -0.90 0.45 8.44
C SER A 32 -1.07 -1.05 8.56
N VAL A 33 -0.68 -1.78 7.52
CA VAL A 33 -0.64 -3.24 7.51
C VAL A 33 0.34 -3.69 8.59
N TRP A 34 -0.08 -4.59 9.48
CA TRP A 34 0.77 -5.10 10.55
C TRP A 34 2.03 -5.74 9.97
N SER A 35 3.16 -5.60 10.68
CA SER A 35 4.45 -6.09 10.20
C SER A 35 5.18 -6.87 11.29
N TYR A 36 5.84 -7.96 10.89
CA TYR A 36 6.67 -8.80 11.75
C TYR A 36 8.01 -9.03 11.08
N THR A 37 9.09 -8.91 11.85
CA THR A 37 10.44 -9.24 11.38
C THR A 37 10.90 -10.50 12.10
N CYS A 38 11.09 -11.60 11.36
CA CYS A 38 11.41 -12.91 11.91
C CYS A 38 12.82 -13.34 11.54
N THR A 39 13.51 -13.99 12.48
CA THR A 39 14.87 -14.52 12.25
C THR A 39 14.83 -15.68 11.25
N THR A 40 13.89 -16.59 11.46
CA THR A 40 13.64 -17.73 10.57
C THR A 40 12.20 -17.66 10.08
N VAL A 41 11.97 -18.08 8.84
CA VAL A 41 10.63 -18.31 8.30
C VAL A 41 10.67 -19.65 7.59
N GLU A 42 9.87 -20.62 8.01
CA GLU A 42 9.74 -21.91 7.35
C GLU A 42 8.55 -21.85 6.38
N PRO A 43 8.80 -21.84 5.06
CA PRO A 43 7.72 -21.77 4.09
C PRO A 43 7.06 -23.15 3.90
N ASN A 44 5.76 -23.24 4.17
CA ASN A 44 4.92 -24.38 3.84
C ASN A 44 3.76 -23.91 2.94
N PHE A 45 4.11 -23.41 1.75
CA PHE A 45 3.20 -22.66 0.89
C PHE A 45 1.83 -23.36 0.70
N PRO A 46 0.71 -22.64 0.87
CA PRO A 46 0.62 -21.18 0.97
C PRO A 46 0.87 -20.60 2.37
N ASP A 47 1.21 -21.41 3.36
CA ASP A 47 1.36 -20.99 4.76
C ASP A 47 2.84 -20.78 5.12
N ILE A 48 3.11 -20.04 6.19
CA ILE A 48 4.46 -19.86 6.74
C ILE A 48 4.46 -19.95 8.27
N VAL A 49 5.59 -20.37 8.83
CA VAL A 49 5.85 -20.26 10.27
C VAL A 49 7.12 -19.44 10.48
N GLY A 50 6.99 -18.27 11.09
CA GLY A 50 8.08 -17.41 11.52
C GLY A 50 8.45 -17.67 12.98
N THR A 51 9.75 -17.66 13.29
CA THR A 51 10.27 -17.78 14.67
C THR A 51 11.31 -16.70 14.96
N GLY A 52 11.43 -16.33 16.25
CA GLY A 52 12.24 -15.18 16.64
C GLY A 52 11.72 -13.89 15.99
N CYS A 53 10.40 -13.74 15.97
CA CYS A 53 9.70 -12.61 15.38
C CYS A 53 9.62 -11.43 16.35
N THR A 54 9.83 -10.24 15.80
CA THR A 54 9.58 -8.97 16.48
C THR A 54 8.42 -8.29 15.79
N ALA A 55 7.38 -7.96 16.55
CA ALA A 55 6.23 -7.19 16.10
C ALA A 55 6.66 -5.74 15.80
N GLY A 56 6.16 -5.19 14.69
CA GLY A 56 6.26 -3.78 14.37
C GLY A 56 5.35 -2.92 15.25
N GLU A 57 5.33 -1.62 14.98
CA GLU A 57 4.48 -0.67 15.71
C GLU A 57 3.00 -1.09 15.59
N ASP A 58 2.31 -1.14 16.73
CA ASP A 58 0.89 -1.52 16.86
C ASP A 58 0.50 -2.93 16.39
N ALA A 59 1.46 -3.79 16.03
CA ALA A 59 1.19 -5.18 15.67
C ALA A 59 0.94 -6.03 16.94
N PRO A 60 -0.09 -6.89 16.96
CA PRO A 60 -0.35 -7.75 18.11
C PRO A 60 0.81 -8.71 18.33
N THR A 61 1.10 -9.01 19.59
CA THR A 61 2.13 -10.00 19.99
C THR A 61 1.52 -11.34 20.39
N GLU A 62 0.20 -11.40 20.58
CA GLU A 62 -0.53 -12.61 20.93
C GLU A 62 -1.93 -12.60 20.31
N GLY A 63 -2.41 -13.76 19.89
CA GLY A 63 -3.77 -13.98 19.40
C GLY A 63 -3.90 -14.11 17.88
N PRO A 64 -5.14 -14.22 17.38
CA PRO A 64 -5.41 -14.31 15.96
C PRO A 64 -5.15 -12.97 15.25
N ILE A 65 -4.75 -13.07 13.98
CA ILE A 65 -4.57 -11.96 13.05
C ILE A 65 -5.63 -12.11 11.97
N ASP A 66 -6.67 -11.27 12.04
CA ASP A 66 -7.74 -11.18 11.04
C ASP A 66 -7.49 -10.00 10.11
N GLY A 67 -6.70 -10.22 9.06
CA GLY A 67 -6.36 -9.19 8.08
C GLY A 67 -4.97 -9.37 7.48
N GLU A 68 -4.69 -8.55 6.46
CA GLU A 68 -3.38 -8.58 5.81
C GLU A 68 -2.27 -8.21 6.81
N PHE A 69 -1.17 -8.95 6.77
CA PHE A 69 0.05 -8.59 7.48
C PHE A 69 1.29 -9.01 6.70
N VAL A 70 2.41 -8.40 7.06
CA VAL A 70 3.70 -8.60 6.41
C VAL A 70 4.65 -9.34 7.34
N VAL A 71 5.27 -10.41 6.85
CA VAL A 71 6.41 -11.06 7.52
C VAL A 71 7.67 -10.80 6.71
N THR A 72 8.75 -10.39 7.37
CA THR A 72 10.05 -10.13 6.72
C THR A 72 11.13 -10.97 7.37
N ARG A 73 11.98 -11.60 6.57
CA ARG A 73 13.22 -12.23 7.03
C ARG A 73 14.42 -11.36 6.61
N PRO A 74 15.10 -10.70 7.55
CA PRO A 74 16.12 -9.69 7.21
C PRO A 74 17.39 -10.30 6.61
N ASP A 75 17.68 -11.58 6.89
CA ASP A 75 18.90 -12.27 6.43
C ASP A 75 19.01 -12.32 4.89
N ASP A 76 17.90 -12.62 4.22
CA ASP A 76 17.83 -12.71 2.75
C ASP A 76 16.88 -11.68 2.11
N GLY A 77 16.29 -10.81 2.93
CA GLY A 77 15.37 -9.76 2.49
C GLY A 77 14.00 -10.28 2.02
N ALA A 78 13.70 -11.57 2.18
CA ALA A 78 12.39 -12.10 1.79
C ALA A 78 11.26 -11.47 2.60
N ARG A 79 10.17 -11.22 1.89
CA ARG A 79 8.94 -10.68 2.45
C ARG A 79 7.77 -11.56 2.05
N TRP A 80 6.85 -11.79 2.97
CA TRP A 80 5.58 -12.47 2.73
C TRP A 80 4.45 -11.53 3.09
N ILE A 81 3.40 -11.53 2.30
CA ILE A 81 2.14 -10.85 2.58
C ILE A 81 1.11 -11.95 2.82
N CYS A 82 0.59 -12.05 4.05
CA CYS A 82 -0.34 -13.08 4.49
C CYS A 82 -1.72 -12.47 4.74
N SER A 83 -2.78 -13.24 4.54
CA SER A 83 -4.16 -12.72 4.63
C SER A 83 -4.80 -12.90 6.01
N SER A 84 -4.28 -13.85 6.79
CA SER A 84 -4.67 -14.11 8.18
C SER A 84 -3.61 -14.97 8.87
N GLY A 85 -3.68 -15.08 10.20
CA GLY A 85 -2.65 -15.81 10.93
C GLY A 85 -2.88 -15.87 12.44
N MET A 86 -1.83 -16.27 13.14
CA MET A 86 -1.76 -16.27 14.60
C MET A 86 -0.39 -15.79 15.03
N VAL A 87 -0.34 -15.08 16.15
CA VAL A 87 0.90 -14.71 16.82
C VAL A 87 0.88 -15.22 18.26
N ALA A 88 2.01 -15.75 18.71
CA ALA A 88 2.20 -16.26 20.06
C ALA A 88 3.62 -15.92 20.52
N GLY A 89 3.80 -14.73 21.09
CA GLY A 89 5.11 -14.23 21.51
C GLY A 89 6.00 -13.96 20.30
N ASP A 90 7.10 -14.71 20.18
CA ASP A 90 8.05 -14.58 19.06
C ASP A 90 7.75 -15.52 17.88
N ILE A 91 6.61 -16.21 17.89
CA ILE A 91 6.17 -17.09 16.81
C ILE A 91 5.03 -16.41 16.05
N VAL A 92 5.12 -16.41 14.71
CA VAL A 92 4.07 -15.88 13.81
C VAL A 92 3.74 -16.94 12.78
N GLU A 93 2.49 -17.37 12.76
CA GLU A 93 1.95 -18.27 11.74
C GLU A 93 1.14 -17.44 10.75
N GLY A 94 1.45 -17.58 9.47
CA GLY A 94 0.73 -16.90 8.39
C GLY A 94 0.06 -17.87 7.45
N VAL A 95 -1.14 -17.51 7.03
CA VAL A 95 -2.01 -18.28 6.14
C VAL A 95 -2.25 -17.48 4.86
N GLU A 96 -2.32 -18.19 3.73
CA GLU A 96 -2.51 -17.59 2.40
C GLU A 96 -1.48 -16.48 2.11
N CYS A 97 -0.21 -16.85 2.25
CA CYS A 97 0.94 -15.98 2.10
C CYS A 97 1.50 -15.97 0.67
N ASP A 98 1.70 -14.78 0.14
CA ASP A 98 2.39 -14.54 -1.13
C ASP A 98 3.80 -13.98 -0.87
N ARG A 99 4.83 -14.61 -1.44
CA ARG A 99 6.21 -14.16 -1.28
C ARG A 99 6.53 -13.06 -2.28
N ARG A 100 6.95 -11.91 -1.77
CA ARG A 100 7.49 -10.77 -2.52
C ARG A 100 9.01 -10.80 -2.51
N ARG A 101 9.60 -10.40 -3.64
CA ARG A 101 11.05 -10.23 -3.84
C ARG A 101 11.44 -8.76 -3.73
#